data_AF-A0A5R2N3A8-F1
#
_entry.id   AF-A0A5R2N3A8-F1
#
_cell.length_a   1.000
_cell.length_b   1.000
_cell.length_c   1.000
_cell.angle_alpha   90.00
_cell.angle_beta   90.00
_cell.angle_gamma   90.00
#
_symmetry.space_group_name_H-M   'P 1'
#
loop_
_entity.id
_entity.type
_entity.pdbx_description
1 polymer ?
#
loop_
_entity_poly.entity_id
_entity_poly.type
_entity_poly.pdbx_seq_one_letter_code
_entity_poly.pdbx_strand_id
1 'polypeptide(L)'
;MLSLLEDPRSREPVDGAMASGLSTNQFRLLVQGFVEDDKDHPLDPAYRASADVIAALVKTRVAKDYNILGLGSVAPCVIAVQIGEPVHRPPDDEVSAVAYFLVPVTLILAENLETPFA
;
A
#
# COMPACT_ATOMS: atom_id res chain seq x y z
N MET A 1 -5.07 -13.87 -6.75
CA MET A 1 -4.72 -13.81 -5.31
C MET A 1 -4.01 -12.49 -5.03
N LEU A 2 -4.28 -11.83 -3.90
CA LEU A 2 -3.57 -10.61 -3.47
C LEU A 2 -2.71 -10.90 -2.24
N SER A 3 -1.55 -10.27 -2.19
CA SER A 3 -0.61 -10.28 -1.07
C SER A 3 -0.22 -8.84 -0.75
N LEU A 4 0.04 -8.57 0.53
CA LEU A 4 0.55 -7.30 1.02
C LEU A 4 1.96 -7.54 1.57
N LEU A 5 2.94 -6.86 1.00
CA LEU A 5 4.34 -6.97 1.42
C LEU A 5 4.75 -5.67 2.10
N GLU A 6 5.37 -5.80 3.27
CA GLU A 6 5.92 -4.66 4.01
C GLU A 6 7.36 -4.38 3.57
N ASP A 7 7.79 -3.13 3.71
CA ASP A 7 9.20 -2.77 3.51
C ASP A 7 10.06 -3.55 4.53
N PRO A 8 11.07 -4.32 4.09
CA PRO A 8 11.93 -5.10 5.00
C PRO A 8 12.69 -4.22 5.99
N ARG A 9 12.78 -2.90 5.77
CA ARG A 9 13.31 -1.95 6.73
C ARG A 9 12.37 -0.76 6.86
N SER A 10 11.79 -0.61 8.05
CA SER A 10 11.07 0.60 8.42
C SER A 10 12.01 1.81 8.32
N ARG A 11 11.54 2.90 7.70
CA ARG A 11 12.26 4.17 7.71
C ARG A 11 12.02 4.83 9.05
N GLU A 12 13.06 5.50 9.56
CA GLU A 12 12.92 6.29 10.78
C GLU A 12 11.99 7.48 10.49
N PRO A 13 11.04 7.79 11.39
CA PRO A 13 10.16 8.94 11.24
C PRO A 13 11.02 10.21 11.09
N VAL A 14 10.66 11.07 10.14
CA VAL A 14 11.32 12.38 10.01
C VAL A 14 10.64 13.29 11.03
N ASP A 15 11.31 13.56 12.16
CA ASP A 15 10.77 14.38 13.24
C ASP A 15 10.30 15.76 12.74
N GLY A 16 9.00 15.93 12.69
CA GLY A 16 8.33 17.20 12.48
C GLY A 16 8.30 17.98 13.79
N ALA A 17 9.37 18.72 14.07
CA ALA A 17 9.54 19.62 15.22
C ALA A 17 9.58 18.93 16.61
N MET A 18 10.76 18.99 17.25
CA MET A 18 11.07 18.43 18.58
C MET A 18 10.22 18.92 19.77
N ALA A 19 9.12 19.65 19.54
CA ALA A 19 8.32 20.30 20.58
C ALA A 19 6.94 19.66 20.78
N SER A 20 6.46 18.82 19.87
CA SER A 20 5.18 18.10 20.02
C SER A 20 5.42 16.61 19.87
N GLY A 21 4.92 15.77 20.79
CA GLY A 21 4.99 14.31 20.72
C GLY A 21 4.24 13.67 19.54
N LEU A 22 3.78 14.47 18.58
CA LEU A 22 3.16 14.05 17.33
C LEU A 22 4.23 13.94 16.25
N SER A 23 4.36 12.76 15.65
CA SER A 23 5.27 12.51 14.53
C SER A 23 4.49 12.06 13.29
N THR A 24 5.07 12.31 12.12
CA THR A 24 4.53 11.80 10.85
C THR A 24 5.45 10.73 10.31
N ASN A 25 4.90 9.53 10.14
CA ASN A 25 5.65 8.37 9.66
C ASN A 25 5.13 7.90 8.29
N GLN A 26 5.99 7.27 7.51
CA GLN A 26 5.66 6.70 6.21
C GLN A 26 5.74 5.19 6.26
N PHE A 27 4.60 4.52 6.17
CA PHE A 27 4.52 3.08 6.11
C PHE A 27 4.36 2.63 4.66
N ARG A 28 5.45 2.06 4.12
CA ARG A 28 5.56 1.63 2.73
C ARG A 28 5.12 0.19 2.60
N LEU A 29 4.20 -0.03 1.68
CA LEU A 29 3.59 -1.31 1.36
C LEU A 29 3.72 -1.57 -0.14
N LEU A 30 3.74 -2.85 -0.50
CA LEU A 30 3.68 -3.30 -1.87
C LEU A 30 2.52 -4.29 -2.00
N VAL A 31 1.50 -3.90 -2.75
CA VAL A 31 0.38 -4.81 -3.06
C VAL A 31 0.78 -5.64 -4.25
N GLN A 32 0.93 -6.95 -4.06
CA GLN A 32 1.23 -7.90 -5.12
C GLN A 32 -0.02 -8.69 -5.48
N GLY A 33 -0.30 -8.81 -6.78
CA GLY A 33 -1.40 -9.64 -7.26
C GLY A 33 -0.96 -10.65 -8.30
N PHE A 34 -1.38 -11.90 -8.12
CA PHE A 34 -1.22 -12.97 -9.11
C PHE A 34 -2.56 -13.19 -9.81
N VAL A 35 -2.52 -13.26 -11.14
CA VAL A 35 -3.69 -13.39 -12.00
C VAL A 35 -3.72 -14.74 -12.70
N GLU A 36 -4.88 -15.08 -13.26
CA GLU A 36 -5.03 -16.30 -14.06
C GLU A 36 -4.21 -16.22 -15.34
N ASP A 37 -3.77 -17.38 -15.83
CA ASP A 37 -3.01 -17.48 -17.06
C ASP A 37 -3.90 -17.18 -18.27
N ASP A 38 -3.43 -16.29 -19.13
CA ASP A 38 -4.05 -15.98 -20.43
C ASP A 38 -2.97 -16.16 -21.50
N LYS A 39 -3.15 -17.20 -22.33
CA LYS A 39 -2.16 -17.59 -23.34
C LYS A 39 -2.04 -16.59 -24.48
N ASP A 40 -3.15 -15.91 -24.80
CA ASP A 40 -3.19 -14.97 -25.92
C ASP A 40 -2.70 -13.59 -25.46
N HIS A 41 -3.03 -13.20 -24.22
CA HIS A 41 -2.70 -11.89 -23.67
C HIS A 41 -2.23 -12.00 -22.19
N PRO A 42 -0.99 -12.45 -21.94
CA PRO A 42 -0.54 -12.81 -20.58
C PRO A 42 -0.55 -11.65 -19.58
N LEU A 43 -0.46 -10.39 -20.04
CA LEU A 43 -0.46 -9.22 -19.14
C LEU A 43 -1.84 -8.58 -18.94
N ASP A 44 -2.80 -8.84 -19.81
CA ASP A 44 -4.12 -8.19 -19.76
C ASP A 44 -4.84 -8.41 -18.42
N PRO A 45 -4.88 -9.66 -17.88
CA PRO A 45 -5.48 -9.89 -16.57
C PRO A 45 -4.78 -9.09 -15.46
N ALA A 46 -3.45 -8.94 -15.53
CA ALA A 46 -2.67 -8.18 -14.55
C ALA A 46 -2.98 -6.68 -14.62
N TYR A 47 -3.12 -6.11 -15.81
CA TYR A 47 -3.53 -4.72 -15.98
C TYR A 47 -4.91 -4.46 -15.37
N ARG A 48 -5.89 -5.30 -15.69
CA ARG A 48 -7.27 -5.17 -15.16
C ARG A 48 -7.29 -5.30 -13.64
N ALA A 49 -6.66 -6.33 -13.09
CA ALA A 49 -6.63 -6.55 -11.65
C ALA A 49 -5.92 -5.41 -10.90
N SER A 50 -4.83 -4.86 -11.45
CA SER A 50 -4.17 -3.69 -10.85
C SER A 50 -5.06 -2.44 -10.88
N ALA A 51 -5.86 -2.25 -11.94
CA ALA A 51 -6.78 -1.14 -12.05
C ALA A 51 -7.90 -1.23 -11.01
N ASP A 52 -8.41 -2.43 -10.74
CA ASP A 52 -9.39 -2.67 -9.68
C ASP A 52 -8.83 -2.36 -8.29
N VAL A 53 -7.58 -2.75 -8.01
CA VAL A 53 -6.88 -2.41 -6.76
C VAL A 53 -6.72 -0.90 -6.61
N ILE A 54 -6.25 -0.22 -7.65
CA ILE A 54 -6.09 1.24 -7.64
C ILE A 54 -7.46 1.91 -7.44
N ALA A 55 -8.50 1.45 -8.11
CA ALA A 55 -9.85 1.98 -7.94
C ALA A 55 -10.36 1.82 -6.51
N ALA A 56 -10.09 0.68 -5.86
CA ALA A 56 -10.43 0.46 -4.45
C ALA A 56 -9.67 1.43 -3.51
N LEU A 57 -8.37 1.62 -3.74
CA LEU A 57 -7.54 2.56 -2.96
C LEU A 57 -7.93 4.04 -3.21
N VAL A 58 -8.39 4.38 -4.40
CA VAL A 58 -8.88 5.74 -4.68
C VAL A 58 -10.21 6.00 -3.98
N LYS A 59 -11.09 4.99 -3.88
CA LYS A 59 -12.36 5.13 -3.16
C LYS A 59 -12.16 5.51 -1.69
N THR A 60 -11.18 4.93 -0.99
CA THR A 60 -10.86 5.29 0.40
C THR A 60 -10.41 6.75 0.51
N ARG A 61 -9.55 7.21 -0.43
CA ARG A 61 -9.12 8.60 -0.52
C ARG A 61 -10.27 9.58 -0.76
N VAL A 62 -11.18 9.26 -1.69
CA VAL A 62 -12.34 10.12 -2.02
C VAL A 62 -13.32 10.20 -0.86
N ALA A 63 -13.59 9.07 -0.19
CA ALA A 63 -14.44 9.02 1.00
C ALA A 63 -13.81 9.70 2.23
N LYS A 64 -12.49 9.99 2.18
CA LYS A 64 -11.67 10.39 3.34
C LYS A 64 -11.77 9.39 4.49
N ASP A 65 -12.01 8.13 4.17
CA ASP A 65 -12.03 7.02 5.12
C ASP A 65 -10.67 6.34 5.07
N TYR A 66 -9.80 6.75 5.98
CA TYR A 66 -8.44 6.23 6.10
C TYR A 66 -8.33 5.15 7.18
N ASN A 67 -9.44 4.60 7.67
CA ASN A 67 -9.41 3.52 8.66
C ASN A 67 -9.02 2.15 8.06
N ILE A 68 -8.09 2.14 7.12
CA ILE A 68 -7.66 0.98 6.33
C ILE A 68 -6.95 -0.05 7.22
N LEU A 69 -6.31 0.41 8.29
CA LEU A 69 -5.62 -0.44 9.28
C LEU A 69 -6.45 -0.66 10.56
N GLY A 70 -7.68 -0.15 10.64
CA GLY A 70 -8.50 -0.28 11.85
C GLY A 70 -8.08 0.61 13.04
N LEU A 71 -7.24 1.62 12.81
CA LEU A 71 -6.69 2.52 13.84
C LEU A 71 -7.63 3.67 14.24
N GLY A 72 -8.77 3.84 13.57
CA GLY A 72 -9.69 4.94 13.81
C GLY A 72 -9.20 6.27 13.22
N SER A 73 -9.63 7.38 13.83
CA SER A 73 -9.40 8.75 13.34
C SER A 73 -8.55 9.62 14.26
N VAL A 74 -8.13 9.09 15.42
CA VAL A 74 -7.29 9.79 16.41
C VAL A 74 -5.91 9.14 16.40
N ALA A 75 -4.85 9.94 16.53
CA ALA A 75 -3.48 9.41 16.51
C ALA A 75 -3.29 8.34 17.62
N PRO A 76 -2.70 7.16 17.31
CA PRO A 76 -2.09 6.81 16.03
C PRO A 76 -3.11 6.46 14.92
N CYS A 77 -3.06 7.12 13.75
CA CYS A 77 -3.99 6.87 12.65
C CYS A 77 -3.37 7.13 11.27
N VAL A 78 -3.99 6.58 10.21
CA VAL A 78 -3.62 6.90 8.82
C VAL A 78 -4.26 8.22 8.42
N ILE A 79 -3.45 9.16 7.93
CA ILE A 79 -3.92 10.50 7.51
C ILE A 79 -3.89 10.69 5.99
N ALA A 80 -3.12 9.88 5.26
CA ALA A 80 -3.11 9.91 3.81
C ALA A 80 -2.65 8.58 3.20
N VAL A 81 -3.05 8.35 1.95
CA VAL A 81 -2.62 7.22 1.13
C VAL A 81 -2.04 7.77 -0.17
N GLN A 82 -0.82 7.35 -0.50
CA GLN A 82 -0.17 7.63 -1.78
C GLN A 82 -0.10 6.33 -2.57
N ILE A 83 -0.51 6.40 -3.83
CA ILE A 83 -0.55 5.25 -4.74
C ILE A 83 0.53 5.51 -5.80
N GLY A 84 1.50 4.60 -5.91
CA GLY A 84 2.55 4.63 -6.91
C GLY A 84 2.11 4.05 -8.25
N GLU A 85 3.00 4.16 -9.24
CA GLU A 85 2.78 3.55 -10.55
C GLU A 85 2.82 2.00 -10.44
N PRO A 86 1.82 1.29 -10.97
CA PRO A 86 1.80 -0.16 -10.96
C PRO A 86 2.83 -0.72 -11.95
N VAL A 87 3.48 -1.82 -11.57
CA VAL A 87 4.40 -2.58 -12.43
C VAL A 87 3.79 -3.93 -12.74
N HIS A 88 3.74 -4.29 -14.02
CA HIS A 88 3.22 -5.57 -14.50
C HIS A 88 4.37 -6.43 -15.01
N ARG A 89 4.36 -7.71 -14.64
CA ARG A 89 5.39 -8.67 -15.02
C ARG A 89 4.74 -9.89 -15.68
N PRO A 90 5.28 -10.36 -16.81
CA PRO A 90 4.82 -11.59 -17.43
C PRO A 90 5.16 -12.79 -16.52
N PRO A 91 4.59 -13.97 -16.80
CA PRO A 91 5.08 -15.21 -16.18
C PRO A 91 6.57 -15.37 -16.46
N ASP A 92 7.31 -15.70 -15.41
CA ASP A 92 8.75 -15.96 -15.43
C ASP A 92 9.00 -17.09 -14.43
N ASP A 93 9.42 -18.26 -14.94
CA ASP A 93 9.51 -19.52 -14.19
C ASP A 93 10.43 -19.45 -12.96
N GLU A 94 11.24 -18.39 -12.82
CA GLU A 94 12.03 -18.13 -11.62
C GLU A 94 11.21 -17.52 -10.46
N VAL A 95 10.22 -16.69 -10.75
CA VAL A 95 9.47 -15.90 -9.75
C VAL A 95 8.01 -16.31 -9.67
N SER A 96 7.38 -16.58 -10.82
CA SER A 96 5.96 -16.92 -10.90
C SER A 96 5.63 -17.57 -12.25
N ALA A 97 4.94 -18.72 -12.20
CA ALA A 97 4.40 -19.39 -13.39
C ALA A 97 3.24 -18.63 -14.07
N VAL A 98 2.72 -17.57 -13.42
CA VAL A 98 1.64 -16.72 -13.95
C VAL A 98 2.06 -15.25 -13.93
N ALA A 99 1.41 -14.42 -14.76
CA ALA A 99 1.61 -12.99 -14.70
C ALA A 99 1.22 -12.42 -13.32
N TYR A 100 1.87 -11.33 -12.95
CA TYR A 100 1.62 -10.65 -11.69
C TYR A 100 1.81 -9.14 -11.81
N PHE A 101 1.26 -8.41 -10.86
CA PHE A 101 1.46 -6.97 -10.75
C PHE A 101 1.89 -6.58 -9.34
N LEU A 102 2.51 -5.40 -9.25
CA LEU A 102 2.98 -4.77 -8.03
C LEU A 102 2.47 -3.33 -8.00
N VAL A 103 1.74 -2.95 -6.96
CA VAL A 103 1.30 -1.57 -6.73
C VAL A 103 1.98 -1.04 -5.47
N PRO A 104 2.93 -0.09 -5.59
CA PRO A 104 3.50 0.58 -4.43
C PRO A 104 2.43 1.44 -3.75
N VAL A 105 2.29 1.30 -2.44
CA VAL A 105 1.37 2.10 -1.62
C VAL A 105 2.11 2.65 -0.42
N THR A 106 2.01 3.95 -0.17
CA THR A 106 2.57 4.57 1.03
C THR A 106 1.44 5.11 1.87
N LEU A 107 1.31 4.60 3.10
CA LEU A 107 0.44 5.15 4.12
C LEU A 107 1.20 6.21 4.90
N ILE A 108 0.61 7.39 5.06
CA ILE A 108 1.12 8.43 5.94
C ILE A 108 0.41 8.29 7.26
N LEU A 109 1.16 8.03 8.33
CA LEU A 109 0.66 7.82 9.68
C LEU A 109 0.92 9.08 10.50
N ALA A 110 -0.08 9.52 11.26
CA ALA A 110 0.12 10.40 12.40
C ALA A 110 0.30 9.51 13.63
N GLU A 111 1.45 9.62 14.30
CA GLU A 111 1.80 8.85 15.48
C GLU A 111 1.85 9.78 16.70
N ASN A 112 1.40 9.28 17.86
CA ASN A 112 1.66 9.92 19.15
C ASN A 112 2.74 9.10 19.87
N LEU A 113 3.95 9.63 19.95
CA LEU A 113 5.09 8.96 20.59
C LEU A 113 4.91 8.84 22.11
N GLU A 114 4.08 9.69 22.72
CA GLU A 114 3.75 9.60 24.14
C GLU A 114 2.79 8.44 24.43
N THR A 115 1.96 8.04 23.45
CA THR A 115 0.95 7.00 23.59
C THR A 115 0.83 6.12 22.32
N PRO A 116 1.79 5.21 22.06
CA PRO A 116 1.86 4.47 20.80
C PRO A 116 0.80 3.36 20.58
N PHE A 117 0.00 3.01 21.60
CA PHE A 117 -0.96 1.88 21.56
C PHE A 117 -2.41 2.26 21.94
N ALA A 118 -2.71 3.56 22.06
CA ALA A 118 -3.97 4.03 22.67
C ALA A 118 -5.18 3.93 21.73
#